data_AF-A0A920A5T4-F1
#
_entry.id   AF-A0A920A5T4-F1
#
_cell.length_a   1.000
_cell.length_b   1.000
_cell.length_c   1.000
_cell.angle_alpha   90.00
_cell.angle_beta   90.00
_cell.angle_gamma   90.00
#
_symmetry.space_group_name_H-M   'P 1'
#
loop_
_entity.id
_entity.type
_entity.pdbx_description
1 polymer ?
#
loop_
_entity_poly.entity_id
_entity_poly.type
_entity_poly.pdbx_seq_one_letter_code
_entity_poly.pdbx_strand_id
1 'polypeptide(L)'
;MIEISKNIKDPAAVEDLLASFKEEKKSPRDYRKDGVTTAFTGVGLFLFGTFFLGDILMGVGALVFTIGVGLLVAGYLYPRESDEINKAVEDFEKR
;
A
#
# COMPACT_ATOMS: atom_id res chain seq x y z
N MET A 1 24.94 -23.18 -7.35
CA MET A 1 25.02 -21.81 -6.82
C MET A 1 26.33 -21.52 -6.05
N ILE A 2 27.43 -22.27 -6.28
CA ILE A 2 28.69 -22.10 -5.52
C ILE A 2 29.85 -21.62 -6.43
N GLU A 3 29.68 -21.57 -7.75
CA GLU A 3 30.77 -21.25 -8.69
C GLU A 3 30.90 -19.76 -9.08
N ILE A 4 29.94 -18.91 -8.71
CA ILE A 4 30.00 -17.47 -8.98
C ILE A 4 30.84 -16.74 -7.90
N SER A 5 31.05 -17.33 -6.72
CA SER A 5 31.78 -16.68 -5.61
C SER A 5 33.29 -16.61 -5.80
N LYS A 6 33.87 -17.34 -6.78
CA LYS A 6 35.32 -17.35 -7.02
C LYS A 6 35.83 -16.24 -7.94
N ASN A 7 34.95 -15.45 -8.57
CA ASN A 7 35.34 -14.39 -9.52
C ASN A 7 34.95 -12.97 -9.10
N ILE A 8 34.22 -12.79 -7.99
CA ILE A 8 33.85 -11.46 -7.50
C ILE A 8 34.89 -11.03 -6.48
N LYS A 9 35.93 -10.33 -6.97
CA LYS A 9 37.03 -9.78 -6.14
C LYS A 9 36.69 -8.44 -5.50
N ASP A 10 35.52 -7.88 -5.78
CA ASP A 10 35.14 -6.55 -5.34
C ASP A 10 34.00 -6.64 -4.31
N PRO A 11 34.27 -6.45 -3.00
CA PRO A 11 33.25 -6.49 -1.96
C PRO A 11 32.14 -5.45 -2.19
N ALA A 12 32.45 -4.33 -2.87
CA ALA A 12 31.47 -3.31 -3.20
C ALA A 12 30.41 -3.82 -4.21
N ALA A 13 30.81 -4.63 -5.20
CA ALA A 13 29.88 -5.21 -6.17
C ALA A 13 28.95 -6.27 -5.54
N VAL A 14 29.44 -6.98 -4.52
CA VAL A 14 28.62 -7.92 -3.72
C VAL A 14 27.62 -7.16 -2.86
N GLU A 15 28.04 -6.03 -2.29
CA GLU A 15 27.18 -5.16 -1.47
C GLU A 15 26.09 -4.48 -2.32
N ASP A 16 26.41 -4.03 -3.53
CA ASP A 16 25.45 -3.46 -4.49
C ASP A 16 24.45 -4.51 -5.01
N LEU A 17 24.93 -5.73 -5.30
CA LEU A 17 24.05 -6.85 -5.63
C LEU A 17 23.13 -7.19 -4.46
N LEU A 18 23.67 -7.29 -3.23
CA LEU A 18 22.88 -7.49 -2.01
C LEU A 18 21.87 -6.36 -1.76
N ALA A 19 22.22 -5.12 -2.08
CA ALA A 19 21.33 -3.96 -2.00
C ALA A 19 20.22 -4.02 -3.05
N SER A 20 20.50 -4.49 -4.27
CA SER A 20 19.48 -4.70 -5.30
C SER A 20 18.49 -5.84 -4.97
N PHE A 21 18.90 -6.78 -4.11
CA PHE A 21 18.06 -7.87 -3.59
C PHE A 21 17.36 -7.52 -2.27
N LYS A 22 17.74 -6.45 -1.58
CA LYS A 22 16.92 -5.89 -0.49
C LYS A 22 15.67 -5.35 -1.15
N GLU A 23 14.59 -6.14 -1.04
CA GLU A 23 13.25 -5.87 -1.53
C GLU A 23 12.99 -4.37 -1.61
N GLU A 24 12.58 -3.88 -2.79
CA GLU A 24 11.89 -2.59 -2.87
C GLU A 24 10.82 -2.62 -1.78
N LYS A 25 11.02 -1.80 -0.73
CA LYS A 25 10.02 -1.60 0.31
C LYS A 25 8.77 -1.16 -0.42
N LYS A 26 7.87 -2.11 -0.67
CA LYS A 26 6.64 -1.92 -1.41
C LYS A 26 5.97 -0.75 -0.74
N SER A 27 5.88 0.37 -1.46
CA SER A 27 5.48 1.66 -0.90
C SER A 27 4.27 1.44 0.02
N PRO A 28 4.31 1.93 1.27
CA PRO A 28 3.33 1.53 2.28
C PRO A 28 1.92 1.72 1.73
N ARG A 29 1.09 0.67 1.76
CA ARG A 29 -0.24 0.72 1.16
C ARG A 29 -1.01 1.91 1.71
N ASP A 30 -1.51 2.77 0.83
CA ASP A 30 -2.21 3.99 1.23
C ASP A 30 -3.66 3.65 1.60
N TYR A 31 -3.84 3.21 2.83
CA TYR A 31 -5.15 2.83 3.39
C TYR A 31 -6.17 3.98 3.34
N ARG A 32 -5.72 5.26 3.29
CA ARG A 32 -6.63 6.40 3.16
C ARG A 32 -7.22 6.45 1.76
N LYS A 33 -6.39 6.37 0.71
CA LYS A 33 -6.88 6.34 -0.68
C LYS A 33 -7.73 5.11 -0.97
N ASP A 34 -7.28 3.95 -0.51
CA ASP A 34 -8.01 2.69 -0.70
C ASP A 34 -9.35 2.70 0.06
N GLY A 35 -9.39 3.33 1.25
CA GLY A 35 -10.61 3.46 2.03
C GLY A 35 -11.64 4.39 1.41
N VAL A 36 -11.22 5.55 0.87
CA VAL A 36 -12.13 6.46 0.15
C VAL A 36 -12.75 5.76 -1.05
N THR A 37 -11.93 5.16 -1.91
CA THR A 37 -12.41 4.51 -3.14
C THR A 37 -13.37 3.35 -2.84
N THR A 38 -13.05 2.54 -1.83
CA THR A 38 -13.92 1.43 -1.39
C THR A 38 -15.24 1.93 -0.81
N ALA A 39 -15.22 2.98 0.01
CA ALA A 39 -16.43 3.57 0.58
C ALA A 39 -17.36 4.10 -0.53
N PHE A 40 -16.82 4.89 -1.47
CA PHE A 40 -17.61 5.41 -2.59
C PHE A 40 -18.17 4.31 -3.50
N THR A 41 -17.42 3.22 -3.71
CA THR A 41 -17.92 2.05 -4.44
C THR A 41 -19.12 1.43 -3.72
N GLY A 42 -19.07 1.33 -2.39
CA GLY A 42 -20.19 0.85 -1.58
C GLY A 42 -21.43 1.74 -1.66
N VAL A 43 -21.25 3.07 -1.60
CA VAL A 43 -22.35 4.03 -1.83
C VAL A 43 -22.95 3.85 -3.22
N GLY A 44 -22.12 3.70 -4.24
CA GLY A 44 -22.56 3.46 -5.62
C GLY A 44 -23.40 2.19 -5.75
N LEU A 45 -22.96 1.08 -5.15
CA LEU A 45 -23.71 -0.17 -5.15
C LEU A 45 -25.02 -0.07 -4.35
N PHE A 46 -25.02 0.66 -3.24
CA PHE A 46 -26.22 0.88 -2.43
C PHE A 46 -27.28 1.69 -3.19
N LEU A 47 -26.86 2.78 -3.83
CA LEU A 47 -27.72 3.58 -4.70
C LEU A 47 -28.18 2.78 -5.92
N PHE A 48 -27.29 1.99 -6.53
CA PHE A 48 -27.66 1.13 -7.65
C PHE A 48 -28.70 0.06 -7.25
N GLY A 49 -28.60 -0.47 -6.02
CA GLY A 49 -29.58 -1.39 -5.44
C GLY A 49 -30.96 -0.76 -5.25
N THR A 50 -31.02 0.50 -4.83
CA THR A 50 -32.29 1.23 -4.66
C THR A 50 -33.02 1.52 -5.96
N PHE A 51 -32.31 1.67 -7.09
CA PHE A 51 -32.94 1.95 -8.39
C PHE A 51 -33.23 0.71 -9.25
N PHE A 52 -32.44 -0.38 -9.15
CA PHE A 52 -32.51 -1.47 -10.15
C PHE A 52 -32.60 -2.90 -9.60
N LEU A 53 -31.92 -3.26 -8.50
CA LEU A 53 -31.73 -4.68 -8.10
C LEU A 53 -32.31 -5.07 -6.72
N GLY A 54 -32.92 -4.14 -5.99
CA GLY A 54 -33.60 -4.41 -4.72
C GLY A 54 -32.67 -4.61 -3.51
N ASP A 55 -33.25 -5.09 -2.41
CA ASP A 55 -32.66 -5.06 -1.06
C ASP A 55 -31.32 -5.80 -0.92
N ILE A 56 -31.08 -6.84 -1.73
CA ILE A 56 -29.83 -7.61 -1.68
C ILE A 56 -28.64 -6.74 -2.11
N LEU A 57 -28.79 -6.00 -3.21
CA LEU A 57 -27.70 -5.16 -3.71
C LEU A 57 -27.48 -3.94 -2.82
N MET A 58 -28.55 -3.42 -2.23
CA MET A 58 -28.47 -2.41 -1.16
C MET A 58 -27.65 -2.94 0.03
N GLY A 59 -27.89 -4.18 0.46
CA GLY A 59 -27.10 -4.84 1.51
C GLY A 59 -25.62 -5.00 1.15
N VAL A 60 -25.31 -5.41 -0.08
CA VAL A 60 -23.92 -5.52 -0.57
C VAL A 60 -23.25 -4.15 -0.60
N GLY A 61 -23.96 -3.10 -1.05
CA GLY A 61 -23.44 -1.75 -1.05
C GLY A 61 -23.11 -1.23 0.35
N ALA A 62 -24.01 -1.47 1.32
CA ALA A 62 -23.77 -1.14 2.72
C ALA A 62 -22.55 -1.88 3.29
N LEU A 63 -22.39 -3.17 2.98
CA LEU A 63 -21.23 -3.95 3.39
C LEU A 63 -19.92 -3.35 2.85
N VAL A 64 -19.86 -3.11 1.54
CA VAL A 64 -18.67 -2.53 0.89
C VAL A 64 -18.36 -1.14 1.45
N PHE A 65 -19.38 -0.33 1.76
CA PHE A 65 -19.19 0.97 2.40
C PHE A 65 -18.51 0.85 3.77
N THR A 66 -18.98 -0.07 4.61
CA THR A 66 -18.38 -0.29 5.95
C THR A 66 -16.93 -0.76 5.89
N ILE A 67 -16.57 -1.56 4.87
CA ILE A 67 -15.17 -1.97 4.62
C ILE A 67 -14.32 -0.73 4.29
N GLY A 68 -14.83 0.16 3.44
CA GLY A 68 -14.16 1.42 3.11
C GLY A 68 -13.93 2.31 4.32
N VAL A 69 -14.91 2.44 5.21
CA VAL A 69 -14.76 3.16 6.49
C VAL A 69 -13.67 2.53 7.36
N GLY A 70 -13.61 1.19 7.45
CA GLY A 70 -12.56 0.49 8.19
C GLY A 70 -11.15 0.78 7.65
N LEU A 71 -10.99 0.84 6.33
CA LEU A 71 -9.73 1.20 5.68
C LEU A 71 -9.34 2.67 5.95
N LEU A 72 -10.31 3.59 5.95
CA LEU A 72 -10.06 4.99 6.33
C LEU A 72 -9.55 5.10 7.76
N VAL A 73 -10.20 4.41 8.71
CA VAL A 73 -9.77 4.38 10.12
C VAL A 73 -8.38 3.76 10.23
N ALA A 74 -8.09 2.68 9.52
CA ALA A 74 -6.75 2.07 9.49
C ALA A 74 -5.70 3.05 8.94
N GLY A 75 -6.04 3.86 7.94
CA GLY A 75 -5.15 4.88 7.40
C GLY A 75 -4.84 6.04 8.36
N TYR A 76 -5.71 6.30 9.34
CA TYR A 76 -5.45 7.25 10.43
C TYR A 76 -4.72 6.59 11.61
N LEU A 77 -5.02 5.33 11.93
CA LEU A 77 -4.42 4.61 13.06
C LEU A 77 -2.99 4.11 12.76
N TYR A 78 -2.71 3.80 11.49
CA TYR A 78 -1.37 3.39 11.02
C TYR A 78 -0.80 4.43 10.04
N PRO A 79 -0.48 5.65 10.53
CA PRO A 79 0.03 6.72 9.68
C PRO A 79 1.47 6.41 9.20
N ARG A 80 1.72 6.74 7.93
CA ARG A 80 3.00 6.53 7.22
C ARG A 80 4.15 7.47 7.61
N GLU A 81 3.99 8.30 8.65
CA GLU A 81 4.93 9.40 8.95
C GLU A 81 6.39 8.95 9.09
N SER A 82 6.63 7.71 9.54
CA SER A 82 7.97 7.16 9.69
C SER A 82 8.75 6.99 8.37
N ASP A 83 8.08 6.79 7.24
CA ASP A 83 8.76 6.55 5.95
C ASP A 83 9.01 7.85 5.15
N GLU A 84 8.19 8.88 5.35
CA GLU A 84 8.36 10.18 4.68
C GLU A 84 9.48 11.01 5.32
N ILE A 85 9.61 10.98 6.65
CA ILE A 85 10.70 11.66 7.37
C ILE A 85 12.03 11.01 7.03
N ASN A 86 12.13 9.67 7.06
CA ASN A 86 13.37 8.97 6.74
C ASN A 86 13.83 9.26 5.31
N LYS A 87 12.92 9.32 4.33
CA LYS A 87 13.28 9.72 2.96
C LYS A 87 13.79 11.16 2.88
N ALA A 88 13.14 12.09 3.56
CA ALA A 88 13.58 13.48 3.59
C ALA A 88 14.96 13.66 4.26
N VAL A 89 15.25 12.86 5.29
CA VAL A 89 16.56 12.83 5.95
C VAL A 89 17.62 12.20 5.04
N GLU A 90 17.31 11.07 4.39
CA GLU A 90 18.23 10.39 3.48
C GLU A 90 18.57 11.25 2.23
N ASP A 91 17.60 12.01 1.71
CA ASP A 91 17.81 12.97 0.63
C ASP A 91 18.61 14.21 1.09
N PHE A 92 18.56 14.55 2.37
CA PHE A 92 19.38 15.62 2.97
C PHE A 92 20.82 15.16 3.24
N GLU A 93 21.03 13.90 3.66
CA GLU A 93 22.37 13.32 3.88
C GLU A 93 23.13 13.01 2.58
N LYS A 94 22.42 12.81 1.46
CA LYS A 94 23.02 12.61 0.13
C LYS A 94 23.39 13.92 -0.59
N ARG A 95 23.06 15.09 -0.02
CA ARG A 95 23.47 16.41 -0.50
C ARG A 95 24.72 16.89 0.23
#